data_AF-A0A6J8ECS0-F1
#
_entry.id   AF-A0A6J8ECS0-F1
#
_cell.length_a   1.000
_cell.length_b   1.000
_cell.length_c   1.000
_cell.angle_alpha   90.00
_cell.angle_beta   90.00
_cell.angle_gamma   90.00
#
_symmetry.space_group_name_H-M   'P 1'
#
loop_
_entity.id
_entity.type
_entity.pdbx_description
1 polymer ?
#
loop_
_entity_poly.entity_id
_entity_poly.type
_entity_poly.pdbx_seq_one_letter_code
_entity_poly.pdbx_strand_id
1 'polypeptide(L)'
;MVIGIAIDLKHPFAHFTTSGITADKLFPMLWKAVEIGLGLKWMFITSDWASPNRRFICLHKNHENDDNRHSLVNRANIFSPDQRYFYFVSDVPHLIKTTRNCFSNSNSHKMTRKMWKDGKDISWLHIVDLFQEHCTGLYRVCSKLTRAHINFGLFLCMKVNFAAQILSSTVATSVLWRQRARKNVISSVR
;
A
#
# COMPACT_ATOMS: atom_id res chain seq x y z
N MET A 1 -20.02 -0.90 3.17
CA MET A 1 -20.03 -1.11 4.63
C MET A 1 -19.74 0.22 5.32
N VAL A 2 -20.38 0.50 6.44
CA VAL A 2 -20.05 1.64 7.32
C VAL A 2 -19.38 1.09 8.57
N ILE A 3 -18.33 1.76 9.01
CA ILE A 3 -17.58 1.44 10.22
C ILE A 3 -17.62 2.64 11.16
N GLY A 4 -18.01 2.43 12.41
CA GLY A 4 -17.95 3.45 13.45
C GLY A 4 -16.51 3.71 13.88
N ILE A 5 -16.15 5.00 14.03
CA ILE A 5 -14.83 5.41 14.52
C ILE A 5 -14.83 5.51 16.05
N ALA A 6 -15.87 6.12 16.61
CA ALA A 6 -16.04 6.29 18.06
C ALA A 6 -16.95 5.22 18.69
N ILE A 7 -17.57 4.37 17.87
CA ILE A 7 -18.51 3.32 18.28
C ILE A 7 -18.16 2.02 17.57
N ASP A 8 -18.41 0.87 18.22
CA ASP A 8 -18.24 -0.43 17.59
C ASP A 8 -19.44 -0.75 16.68
N LEU A 9 -19.47 -0.09 15.52
CA LEU A 9 -20.46 -0.31 14.48
C LEU A 9 -19.77 -0.88 13.25
N LYS A 10 -20.22 -2.04 12.77
CA LYS A 10 -19.82 -2.61 11.48
C LYS A 10 -21.08 -3.10 10.78
N HIS A 11 -21.52 -2.36 9.77
CA HIS A 11 -22.80 -2.64 9.14
C HIS A 11 -22.72 -2.58 7.60
N PRO A 12 -23.23 -3.60 6.89
CA PRO A 12 -23.38 -3.54 5.44
C PRO A 12 -24.45 -2.50 5.08
N PHE A 13 -24.02 -1.27 4.82
CA PHE A 13 -24.93 -0.15 4.60
C PHE A 13 -25.62 -0.12 3.23
N ALA A 14 -24.90 -0.48 2.16
CA ALA A 14 -25.42 -0.48 0.81
C ALA A 14 -24.78 -1.62 0.01
N HIS A 15 -25.57 -2.25 -0.85
CA HIS A 15 -25.15 -3.30 -1.76
C HIS A 15 -25.73 -3.04 -3.15
N PHE A 16 -24.85 -2.93 -4.15
CA PHE A 16 -25.22 -2.70 -5.53
C PHE A 16 -24.69 -3.85 -6.37
N THR A 17 -25.59 -4.64 -6.97
CA THR A 17 -25.21 -5.73 -7.86
C THR A 17 -24.66 -5.17 -9.17
N THR A 18 -23.41 -5.50 -9.50
CA THR A 18 -22.76 -5.05 -10.73
C THR A 18 -21.96 -6.20 -11.35
N SER A 19 -21.91 -6.27 -12.69
CA SER A 19 -21.03 -7.20 -13.42
C SER A 19 -19.59 -6.66 -13.54
N GLY A 20 -19.44 -5.35 -13.40
CA GLY A 20 -18.19 -4.62 -13.38
C GLY A 20 -18.50 -3.15 -13.09
N ILE A 21 -17.56 -2.45 -12.45
CA ILE A 21 -17.79 -1.08 -12.00
C ILE A 21 -16.72 -0.13 -12.52
N THR A 22 -17.18 0.99 -13.09
CA THR A 22 -16.36 2.08 -13.59
C THR A 22 -16.52 3.31 -12.68
N ALA A 23 -15.61 4.26 -12.80
CA ALA A 23 -15.57 5.44 -11.92
C ALA A 23 -16.84 6.31 -12.02
N ASP A 24 -17.38 6.46 -13.23
CA ASP A 24 -18.62 7.15 -13.55
C ASP A 24 -19.85 6.51 -12.90
N LYS A 25 -19.84 5.18 -12.69
CA LYS A 25 -20.90 4.46 -11.96
C LYS A 25 -20.72 4.54 -10.45
N LEU A 26 -19.47 4.47 -9.97
CA LEU A 26 -19.13 4.61 -8.55
C LEU A 26 -19.54 5.98 -7.99
N PHE A 27 -19.37 7.04 -8.79
CA PHE A 27 -19.66 8.41 -8.40
C PHE A 27 -21.10 8.58 -7.87
N PRO A 28 -22.17 8.37 -8.67
CA PRO A 28 -23.54 8.51 -8.18
C PRO A 28 -23.90 7.49 -7.09
N MET A 29 -23.33 6.28 -7.10
CA MET A 29 -23.57 5.29 -6.04
C MET A 29 -23.08 5.76 -4.68
N LEU A 30 -21.91 6.40 -4.62
CA LEU A 30 -21.41 7.00 -3.38
C LEU A 30 -22.39 8.08 -2.89
N TRP A 31 -22.76 9.02 -3.77
CA TRP A 31 -23.64 10.13 -3.37
C TRP A 31 -25.01 9.64 -2.94
N LYS A 32 -25.53 8.59 -3.58
CA LYS A 32 -26.77 7.95 -3.15
C LYS A 32 -26.65 7.33 -1.76
N ALA A 33 -25.52 6.70 -1.46
CA ALA A 33 -25.26 6.16 -0.12
C ALA A 33 -25.13 7.27 0.94
N VAL A 34 -24.43 8.37 0.63
CA VAL A 34 -24.29 9.52 1.54
C VAL A 34 -25.66 10.17 1.80
N GLU A 35 -26.51 10.29 0.77
CA GLU A 35 -27.89 10.80 0.87
C GLU A 35 -28.78 9.91 1.74
N ILE A 36 -28.72 8.58 1.59
CA ILE A 36 -29.54 7.67 2.42
C ILE A 36 -29.05 7.67 3.87
N GLY A 37 -27.76 7.92 4.09
CA GLY A 37 -27.14 7.96 5.41
C GLY A 37 -27.33 9.28 6.16
N LEU A 38 -28.42 10.01 5.90
CA LEU A 38 -28.75 11.25 6.62
C LEU A 38 -28.76 10.98 8.13
N GLY A 39 -27.95 11.75 8.87
CA GLY A 39 -27.69 11.57 10.31
C GLY A 39 -26.33 10.96 10.65
N LEU A 40 -25.64 10.34 9.68
CA LEU A 40 -24.26 9.89 9.86
C LEU A 40 -23.25 11.01 9.53
N LYS A 41 -22.21 11.13 10.36
CA LYS A 41 -21.07 12.00 10.10
C LYS A 41 -20.02 11.24 9.29
N TRP A 42 -20.07 11.37 7.97
CA TRP A 42 -19.09 10.78 7.06
C TRP A 42 -17.73 11.47 7.23
N MET A 43 -16.70 10.72 7.65
CA MET A 43 -15.34 11.24 7.85
C MET A 43 -14.36 10.75 6.78
N PHE A 44 -14.42 9.46 6.47
CA PHE A 44 -13.48 8.82 5.55
C PHE A 44 -14.21 7.90 4.57
N ILE A 45 -13.70 7.87 3.35
CA ILE A 45 -14.04 6.86 2.35
C ILE A 45 -12.79 6.05 2.08
N THR A 46 -12.83 4.76 2.42
CA THR A 46 -11.72 3.85 2.19
C THR A 46 -11.97 3.01 0.95
N SER A 47 -10.99 2.95 0.05
CA SER A 47 -11.04 2.09 -1.14
C SER A 47 -9.67 1.49 -1.45
N ASP A 48 -9.64 0.38 -2.19
CA ASP A 48 -8.39 -0.15 -2.71
C ASP A 48 -7.83 0.74 -3.85
N TRP A 49 -6.64 0.42 -4.32
CA TRP A 49 -5.99 1.18 -5.39
C TRP A 49 -6.29 0.64 -6.79
N ALA A 50 -7.42 -0.04 -7.00
CA ALA A 50 -7.83 -0.53 -8.32
C ALA A 50 -8.08 0.63 -9.29
N SER A 51 -7.96 0.36 -10.59
CA SER A 51 -8.07 1.40 -11.63
C SER A 51 -9.37 2.22 -11.56
N PRO A 52 -10.56 1.61 -11.38
CA PRO A 52 -11.80 2.37 -11.24
C PRO A 52 -11.81 3.29 -10.01
N ASN A 53 -11.31 2.81 -8.86
CA ASN A 53 -11.26 3.58 -7.62
C ASN A 53 -10.32 4.78 -7.73
N ARG A 54 -9.14 4.62 -8.36
CA ARG A 54 -8.23 5.74 -8.65
C ARG A 54 -8.89 6.80 -9.52
N ARG A 55 -9.55 6.38 -10.61
CA ARG A 55 -10.24 7.31 -11.50
C ARG A 55 -11.41 8.00 -10.79
N PHE A 56 -12.14 7.28 -9.95
CA PHE A 56 -13.23 7.80 -9.12
C PHE A 56 -12.73 8.84 -8.10
N ILE A 57 -11.60 8.62 -7.45
CA ILE A 57 -10.96 9.62 -6.58
C ILE A 57 -10.55 10.85 -7.41
N CYS A 58 -10.00 10.66 -8.61
CA CYS A 58 -9.67 11.78 -9.50
C CYS A 58 -10.89 12.60 -9.91
N LEU A 59 -12.08 11.99 -10.07
CA LEU A 59 -13.33 12.73 -10.34
C LEU A 59 -13.77 13.62 -9.17
N HIS A 60 -13.23 13.41 -7.97
CA HIS A 60 -13.50 14.23 -6.79
C HIS A 60 -12.43 15.29 -6.53
N LYS A 61 -11.38 15.38 -7.35
CA LYS A 61 -10.37 16.43 -7.21
C LYS A 61 -10.90 17.74 -7.74
N ASN A 62 -10.78 18.81 -6.95
CA ASN A 62 -10.98 20.17 -7.42
C ASN A 62 -9.80 20.54 -8.31
N HIS A 63 -10.06 20.86 -9.57
CA HIS A 63 -9.03 21.25 -10.56
C HIS A 63 -8.35 22.60 -10.25
N GLU A 64 -8.80 23.33 -9.23
CA GLU A 64 -8.38 24.69 -8.93
C GLU A 64 -7.13 24.80 -8.02
N ASN A 65 -6.68 23.72 -7.37
CA ASN A 65 -5.56 23.72 -6.41
C ASN A 65 -4.43 22.75 -6.80
N ASP A 66 -3.92 22.84 -8.03
CA ASP A 66 -2.95 21.89 -8.60
C ASP A 66 -1.47 22.22 -8.30
N ASP A 67 -1.18 23.07 -7.32
CA ASP A 67 0.21 23.39 -6.93
C ASP A 67 0.81 22.40 -5.92
N ASN A 68 0.00 21.52 -5.31
CA ASN A 68 0.49 20.55 -4.32
C ASN A 68 0.39 19.11 -4.83
N ARG A 69 1.53 18.59 -5.28
CA ARG A 69 1.76 17.22 -5.83
C ARG A 69 1.55 16.07 -4.82
N HIS A 70 0.87 16.32 -3.70
CA HIS A 70 0.52 15.35 -2.67
C HIS A 70 -0.96 15.47 -2.24
N SER A 71 -1.84 15.75 -3.22
CA SER A 71 -3.22 16.18 -3.00
C SER A 71 -4.06 15.20 -2.18
N LEU A 72 -4.22 15.52 -0.89
CA LEU A 72 -5.35 15.08 -0.08
C LEU A 72 -6.62 15.34 -0.91
N VAL A 73 -7.36 14.27 -1.23
CA VAL A 73 -8.65 14.41 -1.90
C VAL A 73 -9.71 14.41 -0.83
N ASN A 74 -10.47 15.50 -0.76
CA ASN A 74 -11.60 15.65 0.12
C ASN A 74 -12.78 16.22 -0.66
N ARG A 75 -13.99 16.04 -0.12
CA ARG A 75 -15.16 16.70 -0.68
C ARG A 75 -16.16 17.06 0.40
N ALA A 76 -16.78 18.23 0.24
CA ALA A 76 -17.85 18.68 1.12
C ALA A 76 -19.09 17.79 0.95
N ASN A 77 -19.67 17.36 2.07
CA ASN A 77 -20.92 16.64 2.06
C ASN A 77 -22.08 17.62 1.82
N ILE A 78 -22.61 17.61 0.59
CA ILE A 78 -23.71 18.48 0.16
C ILE A 78 -25.03 18.23 0.92
N PHE A 79 -25.17 17.05 1.54
CA PHE A 79 -26.36 16.68 2.31
C PHE A 79 -26.25 17.03 3.80
N SER A 80 -25.09 17.56 4.23
CA SER A 80 -24.88 17.97 5.61
C SER A 80 -25.12 19.48 5.76
N PRO A 81 -25.90 19.95 6.75
CA PRO A 81 -26.14 21.38 6.97
C PRO A 81 -24.85 22.19 7.18
N ASP A 82 -23.84 21.53 7.76
CA ASP A 82 -22.53 22.10 8.06
C ASP A 82 -21.48 21.86 6.96
N GLN A 83 -21.89 21.28 5.82
CA GLN A 83 -21.05 20.99 4.65
C GLN A 83 -19.69 20.35 4.97
N ARG A 84 -19.62 19.53 6.03
CA ARG A 84 -18.37 18.90 6.47
C ARG A 84 -17.71 18.09 5.35
N TYR A 85 -16.38 18.15 5.31
CA TYR A 85 -15.59 17.36 4.37
C TYR A 85 -15.42 15.92 4.87
N PHE A 86 -15.47 14.98 3.93
CA PHE A 86 -14.89 13.66 4.12
C PHE A 86 -13.64 13.51 3.25
N TYR A 87 -12.76 12.60 3.65
CA TYR A 87 -11.46 12.38 3.02
C TYR A 87 -11.38 11.00 2.38
N PHE A 88 -10.77 10.93 1.20
CA PHE A 88 -10.48 9.64 0.56
C PHE A 88 -9.18 9.06 1.11
N VAL A 89 -9.23 7.82 1.56
CA VAL A 89 -8.11 7.09 2.15
C VAL A 89 -7.91 5.77 1.41
N SER A 90 -6.68 5.46 1.05
CA SER A 90 -6.34 4.17 0.44
C SER A 90 -6.22 3.07 1.50
N ASP A 91 -6.60 1.85 1.14
CA ASP A 91 -6.41 0.67 1.99
C ASP A 91 -4.90 0.39 2.25
N VAL A 92 -4.46 0.66 3.49
CA VAL A 92 -3.04 0.57 3.91
C VAL A 92 -2.47 -0.85 3.73
N PRO A 93 -3.11 -1.94 4.22
CA PRO A 93 -2.73 -3.30 3.90
C PRO A 93 -2.50 -3.58 2.40
N HIS A 94 -3.33 -3.02 1.52
CA HIS A 94 -3.16 -3.18 0.08
C HIS A 94 -1.93 -2.43 -0.45
N LEU A 95 -1.67 -1.22 0.06
CA LEU A 95 -0.47 -0.46 -0.29
C LEU A 95 0.81 -1.21 0.10
N ILE A 96 0.88 -1.79 1.31
CA ILE A 96 2.04 -2.58 1.77
C ILE A 96 2.30 -3.76 0.83
N LYS A 97 1.26 -4.50 0.44
CA LYS A 97 1.37 -5.61 -0.51
C LYS A 97 1.85 -5.14 -1.88
N THR A 98 1.28 -4.05 -2.38
CA THR A 98 1.63 -3.48 -3.68
C THR A 98 3.09 -3.03 -3.70
N THR A 99 3.54 -2.33 -2.67
CA THR A 99 4.94 -1.92 -2.49
C THR A 99 5.87 -3.13 -2.52
N ARG A 100 5.56 -4.19 -1.75
CA ARG A 100 6.37 -5.42 -1.76
C ARG A 100 6.37 -6.12 -3.13
N ASN A 101 5.23 -6.19 -3.81
CA ASN A 101 5.13 -6.81 -5.15
C ASN A 101 5.90 -5.99 -6.21
N CYS A 102 5.88 -4.66 -6.14
CA CYS A 102 6.68 -3.80 -7.01
C CYS A 102 8.17 -3.99 -6.71
N PHE A 103 8.54 -4.02 -5.44
CA PHE A 103 9.91 -4.24 -5.00
C PHE A 103 10.46 -5.59 -5.46
N SER A 104 9.68 -6.68 -5.34
CA SER A 104 10.12 -8.00 -5.78
C SER A 104 10.33 -8.08 -7.30
N ASN A 105 9.55 -7.35 -8.09
CA ASN A 105 9.75 -7.29 -9.53
C ASN A 105 10.89 -6.35 -9.96
N SER A 106 11.54 -5.67 -9.01
CA SER A 106 12.70 -4.81 -9.27
C SER A 106 13.95 -5.65 -9.47
N ASN A 107 14.40 -5.76 -10.73
CA ASN A 107 15.56 -6.57 -11.15
C ASN A 107 15.48 -8.07 -10.76
N SER A 108 14.28 -8.59 -10.50
CA SER A 108 14.04 -10.01 -10.19
C SER A 108 12.63 -10.45 -10.60
N HIS A 109 12.28 -11.71 -10.35
CA HIS A 109 11.00 -12.33 -10.74
C HIS A 109 10.62 -12.04 -12.20
N LYS A 110 9.55 -11.28 -12.45
CA LYS A 110 9.08 -10.94 -13.80
C LYS A 110 9.83 -9.76 -14.42
N MET A 111 10.72 -9.09 -13.66
CA MET A 111 11.52 -7.95 -14.08
C MET A 111 10.72 -6.80 -14.71
N THR A 112 9.46 -6.64 -14.30
CA THR A 112 8.53 -5.65 -14.89
C THR A 112 8.74 -4.23 -14.33
N ARG A 113 9.59 -4.07 -13.31
CA ARG A 113 9.84 -2.80 -12.63
C ARG A 113 11.33 -2.60 -12.43
N LYS A 114 11.73 -1.33 -12.35
CA LYS A 114 13.07 -0.90 -11.92
C LYS A 114 12.88 0.23 -10.93
N MET A 115 13.17 -0.02 -9.66
CA MET A 115 13.06 0.97 -8.60
C MET A 115 14.41 1.61 -8.34
N TRP A 116 14.42 2.93 -8.18
CA TRP A 116 15.61 3.74 -7.97
C TRP A 116 15.32 4.84 -6.95
N LYS A 117 16.33 5.18 -6.14
CA LYS A 117 16.28 6.32 -5.24
C LYS A 117 17.67 6.92 -5.13
N ASP A 118 17.76 8.24 -5.29
CA ASP A 118 19.01 9.00 -5.15
C ASP A 118 20.18 8.41 -5.97
N GLY A 119 19.89 8.00 -7.22
CA GLY A 119 20.87 7.38 -8.12
C GLY A 119 21.25 5.93 -7.81
N LYS A 120 20.66 5.31 -6.78
CA LYS A 120 20.91 3.92 -6.40
C LYS A 120 19.75 3.03 -6.74
N ASP A 121 20.03 1.81 -7.20
CA ASP A 121 19.00 0.84 -7.50
C ASP A 121 18.44 0.20 -6.22
N ILE A 122 17.12 0.01 -6.19
CA ILE A 122 16.41 -0.73 -5.15
C ILE A 122 16.06 -2.08 -5.73
N SER A 123 16.99 -3.03 -5.63
CA SER A 123 16.86 -4.38 -6.19
C SER A 123 16.35 -5.40 -5.17
N TRP A 124 15.51 -6.33 -5.62
CA TRP A 124 15.10 -7.49 -4.82
C TRP A 124 16.27 -8.40 -4.45
N LEU A 125 17.36 -8.35 -5.23
CA LEU A 125 18.57 -9.13 -4.98
C LEU A 125 19.17 -8.85 -3.60
N HIS A 126 19.01 -7.62 -3.07
CA HIS A 126 19.43 -7.30 -1.70
C HIS A 126 18.78 -8.22 -0.66
N ILE A 127 17.52 -8.63 -0.88
CA ILE A 127 16.79 -9.53 0.01
C ILE A 127 17.16 -10.99 -0.25
N VAL A 128 17.32 -11.37 -1.53
CA VAL A 128 17.75 -12.72 -1.91
C VAL A 128 19.10 -13.05 -1.28
N ASP A 129 20.07 -12.16 -1.43
CA ASP A 129 21.40 -12.44 -0.91
C ASP A 129 21.41 -12.43 0.63
N LEU A 130 20.63 -11.54 1.26
CA LEU A 130 20.52 -11.52 2.72
C LEU A 130 19.99 -12.87 3.22
N PHE A 131 19.00 -13.43 2.52
CA PHE A 131 18.44 -14.73 2.84
C PHE A 131 19.44 -15.88 2.60
N GLN A 132 20.27 -15.80 1.55
CA GLN A 132 21.30 -16.82 1.30
C GLN A 132 22.35 -16.85 2.41
N GLU A 133 22.86 -15.70 2.83
CA GLU A 133 23.78 -15.59 3.98
C GLU A 133 23.11 -16.05 5.28
N HIS A 134 21.80 -15.80 5.43
CA HIS A 134 21.03 -16.31 6.57
C HIS A 134 20.90 -17.83 6.59
N CYS A 135 20.89 -18.49 5.42
CA CYS A 135 20.86 -19.95 5.34
C CYS A 135 22.22 -20.59 5.65
N THR A 136 23.33 -19.89 5.42
CA THR A 136 24.69 -20.42 5.65
C THR A 136 25.29 -20.00 6.99
N GLY A 137 24.81 -18.90 7.58
CA GLY A 137 25.30 -18.38 8.86
C GLY A 137 24.79 -19.13 10.08
N LEU A 138 25.60 -19.13 11.15
CA LEU A 138 25.26 -19.72 12.46
C LEU A 138 24.11 -18.97 13.17
N TYR A 139 23.99 -17.66 12.94
CA TYR A 139 23.00 -16.80 13.62
C TYR A 139 21.97 -16.21 12.66
N ARG A 140 20.70 -16.35 13.04
CA ARG A 140 19.54 -15.96 12.24
C ARG A 140 18.99 -14.58 12.62
N VAL A 141 19.62 -13.51 12.13
CA VAL A 141 19.19 -12.11 12.42
C VAL A 141 17.75 -11.82 11.96
N CYS A 142 17.35 -12.34 10.80
CA CYS A 142 16.00 -12.21 10.24
C CYS A 142 15.22 -13.53 10.33
N SER A 143 14.97 -14.06 11.54
CA SER A 143 14.36 -15.39 11.74
C SER A 143 12.98 -15.61 11.10
N LYS A 144 12.23 -14.53 10.84
CA LYS A 144 10.91 -14.57 10.16
C LYS A 144 11.03 -14.67 8.64
N LEU A 145 12.20 -14.38 8.07
CA LEU A 145 12.43 -14.45 6.63
C LEU A 145 12.65 -15.91 6.22
N THR A 146 11.71 -16.45 5.46
CA THR A 146 11.72 -17.84 4.99
C THR A 146 11.82 -17.90 3.47
N ARG A 147 12.06 -19.10 2.91
CA ARG A 147 12.07 -19.30 1.45
C ARG A 147 10.80 -18.79 0.77
N ALA A 148 9.67 -18.93 1.44
CA ALA A 148 8.36 -18.48 0.98
C ALA A 148 8.22 -16.95 0.91
N HIS A 149 9.10 -16.19 1.56
CA HIS A 149 9.19 -14.74 1.39
C HIS A 149 10.00 -14.34 0.15
N ILE A 150 10.93 -15.19 -0.29
CA ILE A 150 11.82 -14.92 -1.42
C ILE A 150 11.17 -15.36 -2.72
N ASN A 151 10.66 -16.59 -2.76
CA ASN A 151 9.97 -17.14 -3.91
C ASN A 151 8.50 -17.42 -3.55
N PHE A 152 7.66 -16.40 -3.70
CA PHE A 152 6.24 -16.49 -3.41
C PHE A 152 5.41 -16.64 -4.70
N GLY A 153 4.48 -17.61 -4.68
CA GLY A 153 3.45 -17.76 -5.71
C GLY A 153 2.29 -16.77 -5.57
N LEU A 154 1.27 -16.93 -6.42
CA LEU A 154 0.10 -16.05 -6.49
C LEU A 154 -0.67 -15.94 -5.16
N PHE A 155 -0.78 -17.02 -4.38
CA PHE A 155 -1.48 -16.97 -3.09
C PHE A 155 -0.72 -16.18 -2.03
N LEU A 156 0.60 -16.35 -1.97
CA LEU A 156 1.45 -15.66 -1.00
C LEU A 156 1.65 -14.18 -1.38
N CYS A 157 1.49 -13.82 -2.65
CA CYS A 157 1.55 -12.42 -3.06
C CYS A 157 0.43 -11.57 -2.44
N MET A 158 -0.67 -12.19 -2.00
CA MET A 158 -1.80 -11.54 -1.35
C MET A 158 -1.69 -11.49 0.18
N LYS A 159 -0.69 -12.16 0.79
CA LYS A 159 -0.50 -12.16 2.25
C LYS A 159 0.16 -10.87 2.76
N VAL A 160 -0.59 -10.12 3.56
CA VAL A 160 -0.15 -8.83 4.13
C VAL A 160 0.97 -9.02 5.14
N ASN A 161 0.88 -10.04 6.01
CA ASN A 161 1.90 -10.32 7.01
C ASN A 161 3.27 -10.62 6.39
N PHE A 162 3.32 -11.39 5.29
CA PHE A 162 4.56 -11.65 4.54
C PHE A 162 5.14 -10.36 3.97
N ALA A 163 4.29 -9.50 3.39
CA ALA A 163 4.73 -8.20 2.87
C ALA A 163 5.29 -7.30 3.99
N ALA A 164 4.62 -7.24 5.13
CA ALA A 164 5.07 -6.46 6.28
C ALA A 164 6.38 -6.98 6.89
N GLN A 165 6.57 -8.31 6.93
CA GLN A 165 7.81 -8.91 7.42
C GLN A 165 9.02 -8.57 6.52
N ILE A 166 8.83 -8.59 5.20
CA ILE A 166 9.87 -8.16 4.24
C ILE A 166 10.19 -6.67 4.41
N LEU A 167 9.18 -5.82 4.57
CA LEU A 167 9.32 -4.36 4.71
C LEU A 167 9.58 -3.92 6.16
N SER A 168 10.05 -4.82 7.03
CA SER A 168 10.28 -4.53 8.44
C SER A 168 11.62 -3.82 8.70
N SER A 169 11.69 -3.12 9.84
CA SER A 169 12.92 -2.47 10.31
C SER A 169 14.07 -3.46 10.50
N THR A 170 13.80 -4.67 11.00
CA THR A 170 14.82 -5.73 11.18
C THR A 170 15.50 -6.11 9.88
N VAL A 171 14.72 -6.27 8.80
CA VAL A 171 15.27 -6.57 7.46
C VAL A 171 16.09 -5.39 6.95
N ALA A 172 15.55 -4.16 7.05
CA ALA A 172 16.26 -2.95 6.61
C ALA A 172 17.61 -2.78 7.33
N THR A 173 17.62 -2.94 8.66
CA THR A 173 18.85 -2.86 9.47
C THR A 173 19.83 -3.96 9.09
N SER A 174 19.37 -5.19 8.83
CA SER A 174 20.23 -6.30 8.42
C SER A 174 20.89 -6.05 7.05
N VAL A 175 20.14 -5.53 6.07
CA VAL A 175 20.68 -5.12 4.77
C VAL A 175 21.73 -4.02 4.95
N LEU A 176 21.45 -3.01 5.78
CA LEU A 176 22.38 -1.90 6.03
C LEU A 176 23.68 -2.37 6.69
N TRP A 177 23.59 -3.22 7.72
CA TRP A 177 24.76 -3.77 8.41
C TRP A 177 25.66 -4.54 7.45
N ARG A 178 25.06 -5.37 6.59
CA ARG A 178 25.79 -6.11 5.55
C ARG A 178 26.53 -5.16 4.59
N GLN A 179 25.88 -4.10 4.13
CA GLN A 179 26.51 -3.12 3.25
C GLN A 179 27.70 -2.42 3.92
N ARG A 180 27.61 -2.13 5.22
CA ARG A 180 28.71 -1.54 6.01
C ARG A 180 29.86 -2.52 6.20
N ALA A 181 29.57 -3.77 6.59
CA ALA A 181 30.59 -4.80 6.78
C ALA A 181 31.41 -5.03 5.50
N ARG A 182 30.76 -5.09 4.33
CA ARG A 182 31.46 -5.22 3.04
C ARG A 182 32.37 -4.04 2.72
N LYS A 183 31.96 -2.81 3.04
CA LYS A 183 32.81 -1.62 2.83
C LYS A 183 34.06 -1.67 3.72
N ASN A 184 33.92 -2.07 4.98
CA ASN A 184 35.03 -2.13 5.93
C ASN A 184 36.06 -3.21 5.54
N VAL A 185 35.62 -4.35 5.01
CA VAL A 185 36.51 -5.40 4.50
C VAL A 185 37.29 -4.94 3.26
N ILE A 186 36.66 -4.19 2.35
CA ILE A 186 37.34 -3.67 1.15
C ILE A 186 38.36 -2.59 1.52
N SER A 187 38.10 -1.77 2.55
CA SER A 187 39.05 -0.76 3.02
C SER A 187 40.22 -1.33 3.83
N SER A 188 40.11 -2.53 4.39
CA SER A 188 41.21 -3.18 5.15
C SER A 188 42.14 -4.02 4.27
N VAL A 189 41.83 -4.16 2.97
CA VAL A 189 42.61 -4.93 1.98
C VAL A 189 43.38 -3.97 1.03
N ARG A 190 43.32 -2.66 1.28
CA ARG A 190 44.16 -1.63 0.66
C ARG A 190 45.06 -1.00 1.71
#